data_AF-H1VK60-F1
#
_entry.id   AF-H1VK60-F1
#
_cell.length_a   1.000
_cell.length_b   1.000
_cell.length_c   1.000
_cell.angle_alpha   90.00
_cell.angle_beta   90.00
_cell.angle_gamma   90.00
#
_symmetry.space_group_name_H-M   'P 1'
#
loop_
_entity.id
_entity.type
_entity.pdbx_description
1 polymer ?
#
loop_
_entity_poly.entity_id
_entity_poly.type
_entity_poly.pdbx_seq_one_letter_code
_entity_poly.pdbx_strand_id
1 'polypeptide(L)'
;MRSLMQAWMLALQGRHEAIPKPLAAEQYALEDVGKAPKETHVLADRLLSMPGLISWVVRNAYGLAFCKKEHRMVCMPAAYLEKLREKALVELAAAAEAASEGRKDSPFVSDGDVLVAWAARLSMSNLPKDSERLVAIQQAYQWRPVLKDLIPPERPFLSNCVGFLVTLIPAKDLLQKPLSYAASQVRRSVKEQGSREQVEAYAELIRRDPGNRAPPFLGASSMQLIGFSNWQQGNVYGLDLSSAAVGPRDAPLMPSYVQNVQGPYNFTDGIIIVGKDAGGNYWMSGYRVQGLWELMEREMAKEEI
;
A
#
# COMPACT_ATOMS: atom_id res chain seq x y z
N MET A 1 6.27 -12.29 1.68
CA MET A 1 7.56 -11.88 1.08
C MET A 1 8.73 -12.03 2.04
N ARG A 2 8.75 -11.37 3.22
CA ARG A 2 9.90 -11.44 4.16
C ARG A 2 10.39 -12.86 4.47
N SER A 3 9.51 -13.77 4.88
CA SER A 3 9.88 -15.16 5.21
C SER A 3 10.46 -15.92 4.03
N LEU A 4 9.96 -15.66 2.81
CA LEU A 4 10.49 -16.26 1.58
C LEU A 4 11.91 -15.74 1.28
N MET A 5 12.12 -14.43 1.40
CA MET A 5 13.45 -13.84 1.20
C MET A 5 14.45 -14.35 2.24
N GLN A 6 14.05 -14.46 3.51
CA GLN A 6 14.88 -15.03 4.57
C GLN A 6 15.24 -16.50 4.31
N ALA A 7 14.26 -17.32 3.92
CA ALA A 7 14.50 -18.71 3.55
C ALA A 7 15.45 -18.83 2.35
N TRP A 8 15.29 -17.96 1.35
CA TRP A 8 16.18 -17.90 0.20
C TRP A 8 17.62 -17.53 0.60
N MET A 9 17.81 -16.55 1.48
CA MET A 9 19.14 -16.19 2.00
C MET A 9 19.79 -17.33 2.78
N LEU A 10 19.03 -18.05 3.61
CA LEU A 10 19.55 -19.22 4.32
C LEU A 10 19.99 -20.34 3.36
N ALA A 11 19.20 -20.61 2.32
CA ALA A 11 19.56 -21.57 1.28
C ALA A 11 20.85 -21.14 0.55
N LEU A 12 20.97 -19.86 0.21
CA LEU A 12 22.14 -19.30 -0.45
C LEU A 12 23.42 -19.42 0.40
N GLN A 13 23.27 -19.36 1.73
CA GLN A 13 24.35 -19.55 2.71
C GLN A 13 24.67 -21.03 2.98
N GLY A 14 23.97 -21.98 2.34
CA GLY A 14 24.11 -23.41 2.60
C GLY A 14 23.43 -23.90 3.89
N ARG A 15 22.73 -23.02 4.62
CA ARG A 15 22.10 -23.28 5.94
C ARG A 15 20.68 -23.83 5.81
N HIS A 16 20.55 -24.94 5.08
CA HIS A 16 19.25 -25.53 4.74
C HIS A 16 18.47 -26.00 5.98
N GLU A 17 19.18 -26.46 7.00
CA GLU A 17 18.64 -26.90 8.28
C GLU A 17 17.98 -25.76 9.09
N ALA A 18 18.38 -24.51 8.84
CA ALA A 18 17.82 -23.33 9.51
C ALA A 18 16.56 -22.80 8.82
N ILE A 19 16.17 -23.33 7.66
CA ILE A 19 14.98 -22.87 6.92
C ILE A 19 13.71 -23.28 7.69
N PRO A 20 12.85 -22.33 8.09
CA PRO A 20 11.65 -22.64 8.84
C PRO A 20 10.68 -23.50 8.03
N LYS A 21 10.06 -24.49 8.68
CA LYS A 21 9.02 -25.31 8.05
C LYS A 21 7.72 -24.49 7.97
N PRO A 22 7.14 -24.33 6.76
CA PRO A 22 5.89 -23.59 6.61
C PRO A 22 4.70 -24.31 7.26
N LEU A 23 3.56 -23.61 7.34
CA LEU A 23 2.29 -24.27 7.60
C LEU A 23 1.98 -25.28 6.50
N ALA A 24 1.38 -26.40 6.89
CA ALA A 24 1.02 -27.49 5.99
C ALA A 24 -0.01 -27.01 4.96
N ALA A 25 0.13 -27.44 3.70
CA ALA A 25 -0.76 -26.98 2.63
C ALA A 25 -2.19 -27.55 2.77
N GLU A 26 -2.31 -28.69 3.44
CA GLU A 26 -3.55 -29.44 3.65
C GLU A 26 -4.47 -28.75 4.66
N GLN A 27 -3.93 -27.90 5.55
CA GLN A 27 -4.68 -27.11 6.52
C GLN A 27 -4.66 -25.65 6.11
N TYR A 28 -5.69 -25.22 5.39
CA TYR A 28 -5.78 -23.83 4.94
C TYR A 28 -6.07 -22.90 6.13
N ALA A 29 -5.05 -22.23 6.64
CA ALA A 29 -5.11 -21.39 7.84
C ALA A 29 -6.15 -20.24 7.79
N LEU A 30 -6.64 -19.87 6.60
CA LEU A 30 -7.64 -18.81 6.42
C LEU A 30 -9.04 -19.37 6.11
N GLU A 31 -9.27 -20.67 6.31
CA GLU A 31 -10.53 -21.33 5.95
C GLU A 31 -11.75 -20.69 6.64
N ASP A 32 -11.62 -20.35 7.91
CA ASP A 32 -12.73 -19.82 8.71
C ASP A 32 -12.75 -18.29 8.81
N VAL A 33 -11.70 -17.62 8.33
CA VAL A 33 -11.62 -16.16 8.34
C VAL A 33 -12.77 -15.58 7.51
N GLY A 34 -13.56 -14.72 8.14
CA GLY A 34 -14.76 -14.07 7.59
C GLY A 34 -16.04 -14.91 7.62
N LYS A 35 -16.06 -16.11 8.22
CA LYS A 35 -17.32 -16.90 8.38
C LYS A 35 -18.20 -16.40 9.53
N ALA A 36 -17.60 -15.82 10.57
CA ALA A 36 -18.30 -15.33 11.75
C ALA A 36 -17.70 -14.01 12.26
N PRO A 37 -17.81 -12.91 11.48
CA PRO A 37 -17.26 -11.62 11.90
C PRO A 37 -18.01 -11.12 13.15
N LYS A 38 -17.26 -10.55 14.10
CA LYS A 38 -17.83 -9.98 15.33
C LYS A 38 -18.44 -8.59 15.12
N GLU A 39 -18.06 -7.92 14.05
CA GLU A 39 -18.51 -6.58 13.72
C GLU A 39 -18.63 -6.40 12.21
N THR A 40 -19.35 -5.35 11.81
CA THR A 40 -19.45 -4.95 10.41
C THR A 40 -18.21 -4.18 9.98
N HIS A 41 -17.77 -4.37 8.74
CA HIS A 41 -16.64 -3.63 8.20
C HIS A 41 -16.97 -2.13 8.20
N VAL A 42 -16.01 -1.29 8.61
CA VAL A 42 -16.21 0.17 8.79
C VAL A 42 -16.62 0.90 7.52
N LEU A 43 -16.33 0.33 6.34
CA LEU A 43 -16.75 0.85 5.03
C LEU A 43 -17.86 0.03 4.36
N ALA A 44 -18.62 -0.78 5.10
CA ALA A 44 -19.68 -1.60 4.51
C ALA A 44 -20.77 -0.76 3.81
N ASP A 45 -21.05 0.45 4.31
CA ASP A 45 -21.95 1.44 3.68
C ASP A 45 -21.41 2.00 2.35
N ARG A 46 -20.10 1.86 2.11
CA ARG A 46 -19.41 2.26 0.88
C ARG A 46 -19.18 1.11 -0.08
N LEU A 47 -19.68 -0.09 0.22
CA LEU A 47 -19.59 -1.22 -0.70
C LEU A 47 -20.40 -0.94 -1.97
N LEU A 48 -19.74 -0.96 -3.13
CA LEU A 48 -20.42 -0.77 -4.40
C LEU A 48 -21.35 -1.97 -4.66
N SER A 49 -22.60 -1.66 -5.01
CA SER A 49 -23.52 -2.63 -5.60
C SER A 49 -23.05 -3.05 -7.01
N MET A 50 -23.56 -4.16 -7.52
CA MET A 50 -23.25 -4.63 -8.88
C MET A 50 -23.52 -3.55 -9.97
N PRO A 51 -24.64 -2.82 -9.97
CA PRO A 51 -24.83 -1.70 -10.90
C PRO A 51 -23.79 -0.59 -10.72
N GLY A 52 -23.40 -0.28 -9.47
CA GLY A 52 -22.36 0.69 -9.18
C GLY A 52 -21.00 0.28 -9.74
N LEU A 53 -20.65 -1.01 -9.64
CA LEU A 53 -19.44 -1.59 -10.21
C LEU A 53 -19.46 -1.53 -11.73
N ILE A 54 -20.57 -1.91 -12.38
CA ILE A 54 -20.72 -1.79 -13.84
C ILE A 54 -20.54 -0.34 -14.28
N SER A 55 -21.15 0.62 -13.57
CA SER A 55 -20.97 2.05 -13.85
C SER A 55 -19.52 2.49 -13.74
N TRP A 56 -18.80 2.01 -12.71
CA TRP A 56 -17.37 2.29 -12.56
C TRP A 56 -16.55 1.71 -13.72
N VAL A 57 -16.82 0.46 -14.12
CA VAL A 57 -16.12 -0.18 -15.25
C VAL A 57 -16.36 0.61 -16.53
N VAL A 58 -17.60 0.95 -16.86
CA VAL A 58 -17.91 1.72 -18.09
C VAL A 58 -17.18 3.07 -18.11
N ARG A 59 -17.09 3.77 -16.98
CA ARG A 59 -16.38 5.06 -16.86
C ARG A 59 -14.87 4.94 -17.03
N ASN A 60 -14.29 3.78 -16.70
CA ASN A 60 -12.85 3.55 -16.76
C ASN A 60 -12.42 2.65 -17.93
N ALA A 61 -13.37 2.08 -18.68
CA ALA A 61 -13.13 1.10 -19.73
C ALA A 61 -12.17 1.61 -20.81
N TYR A 62 -12.31 2.88 -21.19
CA TYR A 62 -11.42 3.48 -22.19
C TYR A 62 -9.95 3.48 -21.73
N GLY A 63 -9.71 3.93 -20.49
CA GLY A 63 -8.37 3.94 -19.90
C GLY A 63 -7.81 2.54 -19.66
N LEU A 64 -8.68 1.58 -19.32
CA LEU A 64 -8.29 0.18 -19.09
C LEU A 64 -7.92 -0.55 -20.38
N ALA A 65 -8.66 -0.32 -21.47
CA ALA A 65 -8.56 -1.11 -22.70
C ALA A 65 -7.70 -0.47 -23.80
N PHE A 66 -7.66 0.87 -23.90
CA PHE A 66 -7.07 1.55 -25.06
C PHE A 66 -5.90 2.47 -24.73
N CYS A 67 -5.78 2.95 -23.50
CA CYS A 67 -4.66 3.80 -23.13
C CYS A 67 -3.38 2.98 -22.91
N LYS A 68 -2.29 3.38 -23.58
CA LYS A 68 -0.95 2.87 -23.30
C LYS A 68 -0.53 3.23 -21.88
N LYS A 69 0.29 2.38 -21.29
CA LYS A 69 0.77 2.54 -19.92
C LYS A 69 2.26 2.74 -19.92
N GLU A 70 2.70 3.64 -19.06
CA GLU A 70 4.09 3.93 -18.81
C GLU A 70 4.45 3.47 -17.41
N HIS A 71 5.54 2.75 -17.32
CA HIS A 71 6.14 2.35 -16.06
C HIS A 71 7.33 3.26 -15.74
N ARG A 72 7.37 3.85 -14.56
CA ARG A 72 8.51 4.66 -14.10
C ARG A 72 8.94 4.28 -12.69
N MET A 73 10.22 4.48 -12.42
CA MET A 73 10.79 4.44 -11.09
C MET A 73 10.90 5.86 -10.55
N VAL A 74 10.46 6.07 -9.31
CA VAL A 74 10.59 7.35 -8.60
C VAL A 74 11.45 7.11 -7.37
N CYS A 75 12.51 7.91 -7.23
CA CYS A 75 13.31 7.96 -6.03
C CYS A 75 12.79 9.08 -5.13
N MET A 76 12.53 8.75 -3.86
CA MET A 76 12.20 9.67 -2.80
C MET A 76 13.43 9.77 -1.88
N PRO A 77 14.21 10.87 -1.95
CA PRO A 77 15.39 11.03 -1.12
C PRO A 77 15.07 11.01 0.37
N ALA A 78 15.94 10.36 1.16
CA ALA A 78 15.73 10.20 2.61
C ALA A 78 15.48 11.53 3.33
N ALA A 79 16.37 12.51 3.11
CA ALA A 79 16.29 13.82 3.75
C ALA A 79 15.00 14.58 3.38
N TYR A 80 14.52 14.41 2.16
CA TYR A 80 13.30 15.06 1.71
C TYR A 80 12.06 14.44 2.36
N LEU A 81 12.00 13.12 2.46
CA LEU A 81 10.91 12.43 3.17
C LEU A 81 10.88 12.78 4.66
N GLU A 82 12.04 12.88 5.31
CA GLU A 82 12.11 13.30 6.72
C GLU A 82 11.55 14.70 6.90
N LYS A 83 11.94 15.67 6.06
CA LYS A 83 11.36 17.02 6.09
C LYS A 83 9.84 17.01 5.89
N LEU A 84 9.33 16.24 4.93
CA LEU A 84 7.89 16.08 4.71
C LEU A 84 7.18 15.53 5.95
N ARG A 85 7.77 14.52 6.59
CA ARG A 85 7.22 13.89 7.80
C ARG A 85 7.25 14.83 8.99
N GLU A 86 8.35 15.55 9.21
CA GLU A 86 8.49 16.56 10.26
C GLU A 86 7.47 17.68 10.09
N LYS A 87 7.37 18.25 8.89
CA LYS A 87 6.35 19.25 8.54
C LYS A 87 4.94 18.71 8.82
N ALA A 88 4.67 17.47 8.41
CA ALA A 88 3.37 16.86 8.65
C ALA A 88 3.03 16.73 10.14
N LEU A 89 3.99 16.36 10.98
CA LEU A 89 3.79 16.24 12.43
C LEU A 89 3.54 17.61 13.08
N VAL A 90 4.26 18.66 12.68
CA VAL A 90 4.06 20.03 13.16
C VAL A 90 2.66 20.53 12.81
N GLU A 91 2.24 20.37 11.55
CA GLU A 91 0.90 20.76 11.10
C GLU A 91 -0.22 20.02 11.85
N LEU A 92 -0.04 18.70 12.11
CA LEU A 92 -1.02 17.92 12.87
C LEU A 92 -1.10 18.33 14.35
N ALA A 93 0.02 18.68 14.97
CA ALA A 93 0.06 19.17 16.34
C ALA A 93 -0.70 20.50 16.46
N ALA A 94 -0.41 21.45 15.58
CA ALA A 94 -1.10 22.74 15.55
C ALA A 94 -2.62 22.58 15.29
N ALA A 95 -3.01 21.68 14.39
CA ALA A 95 -4.42 21.41 14.14
C ALA A 95 -5.14 20.76 15.34
N ALA A 96 -4.45 19.89 16.10
CA ALA A 96 -5.00 19.27 17.30
C ALA A 96 -5.20 20.29 18.43
N GLU A 97 -4.24 21.19 18.63
CA GLU A 97 -4.34 22.28 19.61
C GLU A 97 -5.51 23.22 19.28
N ALA A 98 -5.65 23.62 18.01
CA ALA A 98 -6.73 24.49 17.55
C ALA A 98 -8.13 23.85 17.70
N ALA A 99 -8.24 22.53 17.61
CA ALA A 99 -9.51 21.82 17.72
C ALA A 99 -10.07 21.73 19.15
N SER A 100 -9.36 22.23 20.18
CA SER A 100 -9.72 22.10 21.61
C SER A 100 -9.99 20.65 22.05
N GLU A 101 -9.55 19.68 21.25
CA GLU A 101 -9.60 18.29 21.59
C GLU A 101 -8.36 18.03 22.42
N GLY A 102 -8.51 17.97 23.75
CA GLY A 102 -7.46 17.56 24.70
C GLY A 102 -7.01 16.11 24.51
N ARG A 103 -6.75 15.68 23.27
CA ARG A 103 -6.15 14.41 22.89
C ARG A 103 -4.78 14.35 23.55
N LYS A 104 -4.67 13.44 24.52
CA LYS A 104 -3.42 13.13 25.21
C LYS A 104 -2.38 12.45 24.30
N ASP A 105 -2.79 11.99 23.12
CA ASP A 105 -1.92 11.28 22.19
C ASP A 105 -1.30 12.25 21.19
N SER A 106 0.04 12.29 21.16
CA SER A 106 0.80 13.01 20.14
C SER A 106 0.41 12.52 18.73
N PRO A 107 0.18 13.43 17.77
CA PRO A 107 -0.11 13.04 16.40
C PRO A 107 1.04 12.18 15.85
N PHE A 108 0.70 11.12 15.12
CA PHE A 108 1.66 10.17 14.56
C PHE A 108 1.30 9.85 13.12
N VAL A 109 2.30 9.90 12.25
CA VAL A 109 2.29 9.38 10.87
C VAL A 109 3.61 8.65 10.62
N SER A 110 3.60 7.57 9.84
CA SER A 110 4.81 6.89 9.38
C SER A 110 5.25 7.41 8.01
N ASP A 111 6.48 7.08 7.64
CA ASP A 111 7.02 7.22 6.28
C ASP A 111 6.06 6.65 5.23
N GLY A 112 5.48 5.48 5.50
CA GLY A 112 4.52 4.84 4.60
C GLY A 112 3.25 5.66 4.38
N ASP A 113 2.72 6.29 5.44
CA ASP A 113 1.53 7.15 5.31
C ASP A 113 1.85 8.39 4.47
N VAL A 114 3.02 9.00 4.71
CA VAL A 114 3.48 10.20 3.99
C VAL A 114 3.75 9.88 2.52
N LEU A 115 4.43 8.76 2.22
CA LEU A 115 4.71 8.31 0.85
C LEU A 115 3.41 8.06 0.06
N VAL A 116 2.45 7.36 0.65
CA VAL A 116 1.16 7.07 0.00
C VAL A 116 0.39 8.36 -0.23
N ALA A 117 0.30 9.23 0.78
CA ALA A 117 -0.38 10.52 0.65
C ALA A 117 0.25 11.42 -0.42
N TRP A 118 1.58 11.51 -0.43
CA TRP A 118 2.36 12.32 -1.38
C TRP A 118 2.16 11.81 -2.80
N ALA A 119 2.36 10.51 -3.03
CA ALA A 119 2.24 9.94 -4.35
C ALA A 119 0.78 9.94 -4.85
N ALA A 120 -0.20 9.75 -3.96
CA ALA A 120 -1.62 9.86 -4.31
C ALA A 120 -1.98 11.29 -4.73
N ARG A 121 -1.54 12.31 -3.98
CA ARG A 121 -1.76 13.73 -4.34
C ARG A 121 -1.20 14.04 -5.73
N LEU A 122 0.07 13.70 -5.96
CA LEU A 122 0.72 13.97 -7.24
C LEU A 122 0.07 13.20 -8.39
N SER A 123 -0.41 11.98 -8.13
CA SER A 123 -1.11 11.19 -9.13
C SER A 123 -2.46 11.79 -9.52
N MET A 124 -3.09 12.57 -8.63
CA MET A 124 -4.39 13.21 -8.90
C MET A 124 -4.26 14.62 -9.50
N SER A 125 -3.06 15.05 -9.89
CA SER A 125 -2.80 16.39 -10.45
C SER A 125 -3.53 16.67 -11.77
N ASN A 126 -4.01 15.61 -12.45
CA ASN A 126 -4.83 15.72 -13.65
C ASN A 126 -6.31 16.09 -13.37
N LEU A 127 -6.74 16.07 -12.10
CA LEU A 127 -8.09 16.47 -11.72
C LEU A 127 -8.16 17.97 -11.43
N PRO A 128 -9.31 18.63 -11.68
CA PRO A 128 -9.54 20.00 -11.23
C PRO A 128 -9.36 20.14 -9.72
N LYS A 129 -8.75 21.24 -9.26
CA LYS A 129 -8.47 21.47 -7.84
C LYS A 129 -9.74 21.51 -6.98
N ASP A 130 -10.86 21.92 -7.55
CA ASP A 130 -12.19 22.01 -6.93
C ASP A 130 -13.05 20.74 -7.11
N SER A 131 -12.49 19.67 -7.69
CA SER A 131 -13.22 18.44 -7.95
C SER A 131 -13.72 17.76 -6.67
N GLU A 132 -15.03 17.51 -6.60
CA GLU A 132 -15.68 16.71 -5.53
C GLU A 132 -15.54 15.20 -5.75
N ARG A 133 -14.91 14.77 -6.86
CA ARG A 133 -14.75 13.36 -7.19
C ARG A 133 -14.00 12.64 -6.07
N LEU A 134 -14.54 11.54 -5.59
CA LEU A 134 -13.90 10.74 -4.56
C LEU A 134 -12.64 10.06 -5.11
N VAL A 135 -11.53 10.17 -4.39
CA VAL A 135 -10.31 9.40 -4.62
C VAL A 135 -10.30 8.25 -3.63
N ALA A 136 -10.28 7.02 -4.14
CA ALA A 136 -10.10 5.81 -3.37
C ALA A 136 -8.63 5.40 -3.42
N ILE A 137 -7.92 5.62 -2.31
CA ILE A 137 -6.55 5.18 -2.12
C ILE A 137 -6.61 3.78 -1.53
N GLN A 138 -6.33 2.77 -2.34
CA GLN A 138 -6.42 1.38 -1.94
C GLN A 138 -5.02 0.82 -1.66
N GLN A 139 -4.77 0.32 -0.45
CA GLN A 139 -3.46 -0.20 -0.04
C GLN A 139 -3.54 -1.69 0.27
N ALA A 140 -2.68 -2.48 -0.35
CA ALA A 140 -2.49 -3.89 0.02
C ALA A 140 -1.95 -3.98 1.46
N TYR A 141 -2.61 -4.76 2.30
CA TYR A 141 -2.32 -4.87 3.72
C TYR A 141 -2.17 -6.33 4.15
N GLN A 142 -1.05 -6.65 4.78
CA GLN A 142 -0.76 -8.00 5.23
C GLN A 142 -1.52 -8.32 6.52
N TRP A 143 -2.22 -9.47 6.55
CA TRP A 143 -3.00 -9.86 7.72
C TRP A 143 -2.22 -10.70 8.74
N ARG A 144 -1.06 -11.25 8.34
CA ARG A 144 -0.23 -12.12 9.21
C ARG A 144 0.02 -11.53 10.62
N PRO A 145 0.33 -10.23 10.80
CA PRO A 145 0.57 -9.68 12.13
C PRO A 145 -0.65 -9.68 13.07
N VAL A 146 -1.88 -9.71 12.53
CA VAL A 146 -3.14 -9.70 13.30
C VAL A 146 -3.83 -11.06 13.37
N LEU A 147 -3.35 -12.03 12.58
CA LEU A 147 -3.82 -13.42 12.55
C LEU A 147 -2.80 -14.38 13.22
N LYS A 148 -2.10 -13.95 14.27
CA LYS A 148 -1.01 -14.73 14.89
C LYS A 148 -1.47 -16.04 15.56
N ASP A 149 -2.71 -16.09 15.99
CA ASP A 149 -3.42 -17.28 16.47
C ASP A 149 -3.60 -18.34 15.38
N LEU A 150 -3.78 -17.92 14.12
CA LEU A 150 -3.93 -18.82 12.96
C LEU A 150 -2.60 -19.06 12.23
N ILE A 151 -1.73 -18.05 12.23
CA ILE A 151 -0.45 -18.01 11.52
C ILE A 151 0.66 -17.64 12.51
N PRO A 152 1.21 -18.64 13.23
CA PRO A 152 2.32 -18.42 14.14
C PRO A 152 3.55 -17.85 13.40
N PRO A 153 4.27 -16.86 13.96
CA PRO A 153 5.43 -16.26 13.33
C PRO A 153 6.54 -17.26 12.93
N GLU A 154 6.68 -18.35 13.67
CA GLU A 154 7.71 -19.38 13.51
C GLU A 154 7.40 -20.35 12.37
N ARG A 155 6.14 -20.37 11.90
CA ARG A 155 5.66 -21.24 10.83
C ARG A 155 5.16 -20.40 9.66
N PRO A 156 6.02 -20.11 8.66
CA PRO A 156 5.64 -19.27 7.54
C PRO A 156 4.39 -19.77 6.82
N PHE A 157 3.42 -18.88 6.63
CA PHE A 157 2.29 -19.12 5.73
C PHE A 157 2.64 -18.62 4.32
N LEU A 158 2.72 -19.53 3.35
CA LEU A 158 3.22 -19.24 2.00
C LEU A 158 2.17 -18.65 1.05
N SER A 159 0.87 -18.85 1.31
CA SER A 159 -0.21 -18.34 0.46
C SER A 159 -0.48 -16.85 0.66
N ASN A 160 -1.30 -16.27 -0.23
CA ASN A 160 -1.79 -14.90 -0.06
C ASN A 160 -2.55 -14.77 1.27
N CYS A 161 -2.18 -13.76 2.04
CA CYS A 161 -2.77 -13.42 3.33
C CYS A 161 -2.73 -11.90 3.44
N VAL A 162 -3.56 -11.30 2.59
CA VAL A 162 -3.57 -9.89 2.24
C VAL A 162 -5.00 -9.48 1.95
N GLY A 163 -5.36 -8.28 2.40
CA GLY A 163 -6.58 -7.58 2.00
C GLY A 163 -6.24 -6.16 1.58
N PHE A 164 -7.25 -5.32 1.48
CA PHE A 164 -7.03 -3.91 1.17
C PHE A 164 -7.60 -3.00 2.25
N LEU A 165 -6.80 -2.02 2.65
CA LEU A 165 -7.29 -0.84 3.36
C LEU A 165 -7.69 0.19 2.31
N VAL A 166 -8.78 0.90 2.55
CA VAL A 166 -9.25 1.95 1.64
C VAL A 166 -9.38 3.27 2.39
N THR A 167 -8.70 4.30 1.87
CA THR A 167 -8.86 5.68 2.31
C THR A 167 -9.65 6.43 1.24
N LEU A 168 -10.76 7.04 1.63
CA LEU A 168 -11.67 7.77 0.75
C LEU A 168 -11.53 9.27 1.01
N ILE A 169 -11.03 10.03 0.03
CA ILE A 169 -10.81 11.48 0.18
C ILE A 169 -11.37 12.21 -1.06
N PRO A 170 -12.17 13.28 -0.92
CA PRO A 170 -12.53 14.13 -2.05
C PRO A 170 -11.28 14.68 -2.74
N ALA A 171 -11.25 14.75 -4.08
CA ALA A 171 -10.08 15.21 -4.82
C ALA A 171 -9.65 16.63 -4.41
N LYS A 172 -10.61 17.54 -4.18
CA LYS A 172 -10.33 18.88 -3.67
C LYS A 172 -9.55 18.89 -2.36
N ASP A 173 -9.92 17.99 -1.44
CA ASP A 173 -9.30 17.91 -0.12
C ASP A 173 -7.88 17.34 -0.26
N LEU A 174 -7.71 16.32 -1.11
CA LEU A 174 -6.40 15.73 -1.38
C LEU A 174 -5.43 16.74 -2.02
N LEU A 175 -5.93 17.55 -2.97
CA LEU A 175 -5.13 18.49 -3.75
C LEU A 175 -4.87 19.83 -3.04
N GLN A 176 -5.79 20.30 -2.19
CA GLN A 176 -5.71 21.64 -1.60
C GLN A 176 -5.36 21.65 -0.10
N LYS A 177 -5.73 20.63 0.68
CA LYS A 177 -5.35 20.58 2.11
C LYS A 177 -3.86 20.26 2.27
N PRO A 178 -3.23 20.59 3.42
CA PRO A 178 -1.83 20.25 3.66
C PRO A 178 -1.55 18.74 3.55
N LEU A 179 -0.30 18.33 3.28
CA LEU A 179 0.04 16.91 3.13
C LEU A 179 -0.25 16.10 4.40
N SER A 180 -0.06 16.72 5.56
CA SER A 180 -0.43 16.19 6.87
C SER A 180 -1.85 15.67 6.93
N TYR A 181 -2.81 16.37 6.33
CA TYR A 181 -4.20 15.94 6.30
C TYR A 181 -4.34 14.60 5.59
N ALA A 182 -3.85 14.48 4.36
CA ALA A 182 -3.94 13.24 3.59
C ALA A 182 -3.19 12.08 4.27
N ALA A 183 -1.99 12.33 4.80
CA ALA A 183 -1.22 11.33 5.57
C ALA A 183 -1.97 10.87 6.83
N SER A 184 -2.64 11.78 7.53
CA SER A 184 -3.45 11.44 8.70
C SER A 184 -4.68 10.61 8.35
N GLN A 185 -5.33 10.85 7.20
CA GLN A 185 -6.45 10.02 6.73
C GLN A 185 -5.97 8.61 6.37
N VAL A 186 -4.79 8.49 5.73
CA VAL A 186 -4.16 7.20 5.47
C VAL A 186 -3.88 6.45 6.77
N ARG A 187 -3.25 7.10 7.76
CA ARG A 187 -3.00 6.53 9.09
C ARG A 187 -4.29 6.11 9.78
N ARG A 188 -5.33 6.94 9.70
CA ARG A 188 -6.64 6.65 10.27
C ARG A 188 -7.22 5.37 9.67
N SER A 189 -7.21 5.21 8.35
CA SER A 189 -7.65 3.97 7.69
C SER A 189 -6.86 2.74 8.15
N VAL A 190 -5.54 2.85 8.35
CA VAL A 190 -4.73 1.75 8.91
C VAL A 190 -5.19 1.37 10.32
N LYS A 191 -5.47 2.35 11.19
CA LYS A 191 -5.97 2.08 12.55
C LYS A 191 -7.38 1.47 12.53
N GLU A 192 -8.27 2.06 11.75
CA GLU A 192 -9.69 1.69 11.72
C GLU A 192 -9.97 0.38 11.01
N GLN A 193 -9.19 -0.01 9.99
CA GLN A 193 -9.44 -1.24 9.19
C GLN A 193 -8.40 -2.33 9.46
N GLY A 194 -7.32 -2.02 10.16
CA GLY A 194 -6.19 -2.93 10.36
C GLY A 194 -6.31 -3.87 11.55
N SER A 195 -7.40 -3.82 12.33
CA SER A 195 -7.64 -4.69 13.48
C SER A 195 -7.97 -6.13 13.06
N ARG A 196 -7.93 -7.08 14.01
CA ARG A 196 -8.33 -8.45 13.74
C ARG A 196 -9.80 -8.51 13.32
N GLU A 197 -10.66 -7.85 14.08
CA GLU A 197 -12.10 -7.84 13.88
C GLU A 197 -12.48 -7.24 12.52
N GLN A 198 -11.77 -6.20 12.06
CA GLN A 198 -12.00 -5.62 10.73
C GLN A 198 -11.42 -6.47 9.60
N VAL A 199 -10.34 -7.21 9.82
CA VAL A 199 -9.85 -8.21 8.86
C VAL A 199 -10.87 -9.33 8.67
N GLU A 200 -11.47 -9.83 9.77
CA GLU A 200 -12.58 -10.79 9.70
C GLU A 200 -13.79 -10.19 8.95
N ALA A 201 -14.17 -8.96 9.27
CA ALA A 201 -15.28 -8.28 8.61
C ALA A 201 -15.02 -8.03 7.11
N TYR A 202 -13.79 -7.67 6.72
CA TYR A 202 -13.40 -7.52 5.32
C TYR A 202 -13.44 -8.88 4.59
N ALA A 203 -12.96 -9.95 5.23
CA ALA A 203 -13.02 -11.29 4.66
C ALA A 203 -14.47 -11.78 4.50
N GLU A 204 -15.39 -11.39 5.39
CA GLU A 204 -16.81 -11.65 5.19
C GLU A 204 -17.34 -10.98 3.92
N LEU A 205 -16.96 -9.73 3.65
CA LEU A 205 -17.34 -9.04 2.40
C LEU A 205 -16.82 -9.76 1.16
N ILE A 206 -15.57 -10.26 1.19
CA ILE A 206 -15.00 -11.07 0.10
C ILE A 206 -15.86 -12.33 -0.14
N ARG A 207 -16.32 -12.97 0.93
CA ARG A 207 -17.10 -14.22 0.87
C ARG A 207 -18.49 -14.04 0.29
N ARG A 208 -19.02 -12.81 0.24
CA ARG A 208 -20.30 -12.50 -0.39
C ARG A 208 -20.27 -12.69 -1.91
N ASP A 209 -19.09 -12.67 -2.53
CA ASP A 209 -18.92 -13.10 -3.92
C ASP A 209 -18.71 -14.63 -3.96
N PRO A 210 -19.74 -15.41 -4.33
CA PRO A 210 -19.66 -16.87 -4.31
C PRO A 210 -18.78 -17.43 -5.45
N GLY A 211 -18.46 -16.63 -6.46
CA GLY A 211 -17.70 -17.07 -7.63
C GLY A 211 -16.20 -16.85 -7.45
N ASN A 212 -15.78 -15.59 -7.56
CA ASN A 212 -14.35 -15.25 -7.63
C ASN A 212 -13.76 -14.89 -6.28
N ARG A 213 -14.60 -14.62 -5.26
CA ARG A 213 -14.17 -14.04 -3.98
C ARG A 213 -13.27 -12.84 -4.23
N ALA A 214 -13.70 -11.97 -5.15
CA ALA A 214 -12.92 -10.81 -5.53
C ALA A 214 -12.84 -9.81 -4.36
N PRO A 215 -11.76 -9.03 -4.26
CA PRO A 215 -11.68 -7.95 -3.28
C PRO A 215 -12.87 -6.98 -3.43
N PRO A 216 -13.57 -6.63 -2.34
CA PRO A 216 -14.71 -5.72 -2.40
C PRO A 216 -14.28 -4.33 -2.90
N PHE A 217 -15.09 -3.76 -3.80
CA PHE A 217 -14.93 -2.37 -4.24
C PHE A 217 -15.64 -1.44 -3.26
N LEU A 218 -14.86 -0.64 -2.54
CA LEU A 218 -15.33 0.29 -1.51
C LEU A 218 -15.12 1.74 -1.99
N GLY A 219 -16.18 2.54 -2.03
CA GLY A 219 -16.13 3.95 -2.41
C GLY A 219 -17.39 4.42 -3.15
N ALA A 220 -17.21 4.97 -4.35
CA ALA A 220 -18.29 5.46 -5.20
C ALA A 220 -18.12 4.98 -6.64
N SER A 221 -19.21 4.79 -7.38
CA SER A 221 -19.17 4.38 -8.79
C SER A 221 -18.43 5.37 -9.70
N SER A 222 -18.33 6.63 -9.29
CA SER A 222 -17.59 7.68 -10.00
C SER A 222 -16.17 7.89 -9.46
N MET A 223 -15.67 7.11 -8.50
CA MET A 223 -14.38 7.37 -7.87
C MET A 223 -13.19 7.27 -8.85
N GLN A 224 -12.09 7.96 -8.52
CA GLN A 224 -10.77 7.67 -9.09
C GLN A 224 -10.08 6.68 -8.14
N LEU A 225 -9.67 5.51 -8.64
CA LEU A 225 -8.99 4.49 -7.85
C LEU A 225 -7.49 4.55 -8.12
N ILE A 226 -6.69 4.52 -7.05
CA ILE A 226 -5.25 4.33 -7.14
C ILE A 226 -4.82 3.24 -6.16
N GLY A 227 -4.11 2.23 -6.68
CA GLY A 227 -3.63 1.09 -5.91
C GLY A 227 -2.22 1.32 -5.38
N PHE A 228 -1.96 0.86 -4.16
CA PHE A 228 -0.66 0.90 -3.51
C PHE A 228 -0.30 -0.47 -2.95
N SER A 229 0.97 -0.86 -3.10
CA SER A 229 1.53 -2.01 -2.39
C SER A 229 2.84 -1.59 -1.73
N ASN A 230 2.93 -1.74 -0.41
CA ASN A 230 4.15 -1.39 0.31
C ASN A 230 4.96 -2.63 0.67
N TRP A 231 6.13 -2.76 0.04
CA TRP A 231 7.03 -3.89 0.14
C TRP A 231 8.17 -3.67 1.14
N GLN A 232 8.19 -2.53 1.83
CA GLN A 232 9.24 -2.14 2.76
C GLN A 232 9.56 -3.24 3.79
N GLN A 233 8.54 -3.93 4.32
CA GLN A 233 8.77 -5.01 5.29
C GLN A 233 9.44 -6.26 4.71
N GLY A 234 9.45 -6.43 3.39
CA GLY A 234 10.23 -7.47 2.72
C GLY A 234 11.72 -7.16 2.65
N ASN A 235 12.10 -5.89 2.81
CA ASN A 235 13.48 -5.40 2.88
C ASN A 235 14.41 -5.97 1.80
N VAL A 236 13.98 -5.93 0.53
CA VAL A 236 14.73 -6.55 -0.57
C VAL A 236 16.11 -5.91 -0.75
N TYR A 237 16.20 -4.58 -0.65
CA TYR A 237 17.49 -3.85 -0.66
C TYR A 237 18.42 -4.21 0.52
N GLY A 238 17.88 -4.81 1.58
CA GLY A 238 18.62 -5.27 2.75
C GLY A 238 19.07 -6.73 2.69
N LEU A 239 18.96 -7.40 1.55
CA LEU A 239 19.42 -8.78 1.38
C LEU A 239 20.92 -8.81 1.06
N ASP A 240 21.71 -9.48 1.90
CA ASP A 240 23.14 -9.68 1.65
C ASP A 240 23.37 -10.91 0.75
N LEU A 241 23.72 -10.66 -0.51
CA LEU A 241 23.97 -11.67 -1.53
C LEU A 241 25.44 -12.13 -1.58
N SER A 242 26.25 -11.82 -0.55
CA SER A 242 27.70 -12.12 -0.57
C SER A 242 28.01 -13.60 -0.77
N SER A 243 27.16 -14.51 -0.30
CA SER A 243 27.33 -15.96 -0.51
C SER A 243 27.20 -16.39 -1.98
N ALA A 244 26.64 -15.54 -2.84
CA ALA A 244 26.59 -15.76 -4.30
C ALA A 244 27.74 -15.09 -5.06
N ALA A 245 28.66 -14.40 -4.38
CA ALA A 245 29.74 -13.69 -5.05
C ALA A 245 30.73 -14.67 -5.70
N VAL A 246 31.22 -14.31 -6.89
CA VAL A 246 32.21 -15.11 -7.63
C VAL A 246 33.56 -15.18 -6.91
N GLY A 247 33.89 -14.17 -6.11
CA GLY A 247 35.14 -14.10 -5.34
C GLY A 247 34.91 -13.65 -3.90
N PRO A 248 35.91 -13.83 -3.02
CA PRO A 248 35.86 -13.38 -1.64
C PRO A 248 35.56 -11.88 -1.55
N ARG A 249 34.81 -11.47 -0.52
CA ARG A 249 34.45 -10.07 -0.26
C ARG A 249 34.60 -9.74 1.20
N ASP A 250 35.11 -8.55 1.48
CA ASP A 250 35.21 -7.99 2.83
C ASP A 250 33.96 -7.16 3.22
N ALA A 251 33.06 -6.93 2.27
CA ALA A 251 31.86 -6.12 2.45
C ALA A 251 30.60 -6.80 1.87
N PRO A 252 29.42 -6.59 2.48
CA PRO A 252 28.14 -7.12 2.00
C PRO A 252 27.86 -6.79 0.53
N LEU A 253 27.14 -7.68 -0.16
CA LEU A 253 26.69 -7.49 -1.54
C LEU A 253 25.19 -7.22 -1.55
N MET A 254 24.82 -5.94 -1.51
CA MET A 254 23.42 -5.51 -1.47
C MET A 254 22.88 -5.26 -2.89
N PRO A 255 21.58 -5.48 -3.16
CA PRO A 255 20.97 -5.09 -4.41
C PRO A 255 21.14 -3.59 -4.70
N SER A 256 21.65 -3.27 -5.89
CA SER A 256 21.77 -1.88 -6.36
C SER A 256 20.50 -1.35 -7.04
N TYR A 257 19.65 -2.26 -7.52
CA TYR A 257 18.40 -1.93 -8.20
C TYR A 257 17.37 -3.03 -7.98
N VAL A 258 16.15 -2.64 -7.63
CA VAL A 258 15.00 -3.54 -7.51
C VAL A 258 13.83 -2.92 -8.24
N GLN A 259 13.27 -3.66 -9.20
CA GLN A 259 12.11 -3.25 -9.96
C GLN A 259 11.04 -4.35 -9.94
N ASN A 260 9.78 -3.93 -9.90
CA ASN A 260 8.68 -4.81 -10.21
C ASN A 260 8.48 -4.90 -11.73
N VAL A 261 8.39 -6.12 -12.24
CA VAL A 261 7.86 -6.38 -13.58
C VAL A 261 6.46 -6.93 -13.40
N GLN A 262 5.46 -6.14 -13.77
CA GLN A 262 4.07 -6.55 -13.66
C GLN A 262 3.59 -7.20 -14.95
N GLY A 263 2.87 -8.32 -14.84
CA GLY A 263 2.15 -8.95 -15.94
C GLY A 263 1.05 -9.88 -15.42
N PRO A 264 0.08 -10.31 -16.24
CA PRO A 264 -0.50 -9.65 -17.42
C PRO A 264 -1.59 -8.62 -17.06
N TYR A 265 -1.89 -8.41 -15.77
CA TYR A 265 -3.01 -7.59 -15.33
C TYR A 265 -2.77 -6.09 -15.50
N ASN A 266 -3.72 -5.46 -16.16
CA ASN A 266 -3.62 -4.10 -16.66
C ASN A 266 -4.49 -3.14 -15.81
N PHE A 267 -4.09 -2.85 -14.58
CA PHE A 267 -4.71 -1.75 -13.81
C PHE A 267 -4.33 -0.37 -14.39
N THR A 268 -5.17 0.65 -14.22
CA THR A 268 -4.94 1.99 -14.80
C THR A 268 -3.82 2.76 -14.11
N ASP A 269 -3.84 2.76 -12.77
CA ASP A 269 -2.86 3.48 -11.94
C ASP A 269 -2.52 2.63 -10.71
N GLY A 270 -1.24 2.53 -10.40
CA GLY A 270 -0.79 1.96 -9.14
C GLY A 270 0.69 2.13 -8.90
N ILE A 271 1.06 2.13 -7.62
CA ILE A 271 2.40 2.44 -7.15
C ILE A 271 2.82 1.38 -6.13
N ILE A 272 3.96 0.76 -6.37
CA ILE A 272 4.60 -0.18 -5.45
C ILE A 272 5.74 0.55 -4.76
N ILE A 273 5.66 0.71 -3.44
CA ILE A 273 6.77 1.19 -2.62
C ILE A 273 7.71 0.00 -2.43
N VAL A 274 8.77 -0.08 -3.24
CA VAL A 274 9.68 -1.23 -3.32
C VAL A 274 10.45 -1.40 -2.02
N GLY A 275 10.92 -0.29 -1.44
CA GLY A 275 11.66 -0.30 -0.18
C GLY A 275 12.70 0.80 -0.11
N LYS A 276 13.53 0.72 0.93
CA LYS A 276 14.57 1.68 1.29
C LYS A 276 15.93 1.14 0.87
N ASP A 277 16.71 1.91 0.10
CA ASP A 277 18.08 1.53 -0.26
C ASP A 277 19.08 1.76 0.90
N ALA A 278 20.35 1.44 0.68
CA ALA A 278 21.40 1.61 1.69
C ALA A 278 21.66 3.08 2.10
N GLY A 279 21.36 4.04 1.21
CA GLY A 279 21.42 5.47 1.50
C GLY A 279 20.17 6.00 2.21
N GLY A 280 19.18 5.15 2.38
CA GLY A 280 17.92 5.48 3.02
C GLY A 280 16.84 6.04 2.09
N ASN A 281 17.07 6.06 0.77
CA ASN A 281 16.09 6.57 -0.17
C ASN A 281 15.01 5.53 -0.43
N TYR A 282 13.78 5.99 -0.57
CA TYR A 282 12.65 5.12 -0.92
C TYR A 282 12.49 5.04 -2.44
N TRP A 283 12.32 3.84 -2.94
CA TRP A 283 12.06 3.60 -4.36
C TRP A 283 10.61 3.19 -4.57
N MET A 284 9.95 3.86 -5.52
CA MET A 284 8.58 3.56 -5.94
C MET A 284 8.59 3.13 -7.41
N SER A 285 7.91 2.03 -7.70
CA SER A 285 7.70 1.46 -9.02
C SER A 285 6.24 1.69 -9.39
N GLY A 286 5.97 2.60 -10.33
CA GLY A 286 4.61 2.98 -10.68
C GLY A 286 4.26 2.64 -12.11
N TYR A 287 3.00 2.28 -12.36
CA TYR A 287 2.41 2.21 -13.69
C TYR A 287 1.24 3.18 -13.76
N ARG A 288 1.18 3.94 -14.85
CA ARG A 288 0.15 4.95 -15.08
C ARG A 288 -0.18 5.03 -16.56
N VAL A 289 -1.35 5.59 -16.89
CA VAL A 289 -1.67 5.95 -18.27
C VAL A 289 -0.62 6.94 -18.81
N GLN A 290 -0.19 6.71 -20.05
CA GLN A 290 0.76 7.56 -20.77
C GLN A 290 0.36 9.04 -20.70
N GLY A 291 1.34 9.91 -20.45
CA GLY A 291 1.16 11.36 -20.26
C GLY A 291 0.85 11.79 -18.82
N LEU A 292 0.29 10.91 -17.96
CA LEU A 292 0.03 11.27 -16.57
C LEU A 292 1.31 11.40 -15.71
N TRP A 293 2.39 10.72 -16.11
CA TRP A 293 3.69 10.88 -15.46
C TRP A 293 4.25 12.29 -15.61
N GLU A 294 4.13 12.90 -16.78
CA GLU A 294 4.62 14.26 -17.01
C GLU A 294 3.92 15.27 -16.10
N LEU A 295 2.63 15.08 -15.83
CA LEU A 295 1.89 15.93 -14.90
C LEU A 295 2.41 15.77 -13.47
N MET A 296 2.71 14.54 -13.05
CA MET A 296 3.31 14.27 -11.74
C MET A 296 4.72 14.87 -11.64
N GLU A 297 5.55 14.78 -12.68
CA GLU A 297 6.89 15.38 -12.73
C GLU A 297 6.84 16.91 -12.67
N ARG A 298 5.89 17.54 -13.37
CA ARG A 298 5.68 18.99 -13.29
C ARG A 298 5.25 19.44 -11.90
N GLU A 299 4.45 18.66 -11.18
CA GLU A 299 4.09 18.98 -9.80
C GLU A 299 5.26 18.75 -8.84
N MET A 300 6.03 17.67 -8.99
CA MET A 300 7.25 17.44 -8.20
C MET A 300 8.25 18.59 -8.36
N ALA A 301 8.40 19.14 -9.57
CA ALA A 301 9.29 20.26 -9.83
C ALA A 301 8.88 21.59 -9.16
N LYS A 302 7.63 21.68 -8.67
CA LYS A 302 7.12 22.85 -7.95
C LYS A 302 7.18 22.72 -6.43
N GLU A 303 7.55 21.54 -5.91
CA GLU A 303 7.57 21.32 -4.47
C GLU A 303 8.77 22.05 -3.84
N GLU A 304 8.49 23.08 -3.05
CA GLU A 304 9.45 23.78 -2.21
C GLU A 304 9.26 23.33 -0.74
N ILE A 305 10.25 22.62 -0.18
CA ILE A 305 10.23 22.08 1.20
C ILE A 305 11.51 22.40 1.99
#